data_AF-A0A959NJD7-F1
#
_entry.id   AF-A0A959NJD7-F1
#
_cell.length_a   1.000
_cell.length_b   1.000
_cell.length_c   1.000
_cell.angle_alpha   90.00
_cell.angle_beta   90.00
_cell.angle_gamma   90.00
#
_symmetry.space_group_name_H-M   'P 1'
#
loop_
_entity.id
_entity.type
_entity.pdbx_description
1 polymer ?
#
loop_
_entity_poly.entity_id
_entity_poly.type
_entity_poly.pdbx_seq_one_letter_code
_entity_poly.pdbx_strand_id
1 'polypeptide(L)'
;MNNITKYFNWLQKNNPVGEVEKYPEIDANGETSVKGIYIVGDLTGIPLLKLAAESGKETINRILADEKFKKQKTSNNNQDVFDIVIIGAGPAGIAAGLEAQKQNLKFIILESTKKFSTIINFPKGKPIYAEPTDYEQKSDLKISDGIKESLLEELESQIQDKHLPIT
;
A
#
# COMPACT_ATOMS: atom_id res chain seq x y z
N MET A 1 41.09 17.44 -10.78
CA MET A 1 39.68 17.83 -10.49
C MET A 1 39.65 19.25 -9.98
N ASN A 2 38.83 20.11 -10.58
CA ASN A 2 38.63 21.51 -10.18
C ASN A 2 37.95 21.59 -8.80
N ASN A 3 38.25 22.64 -8.02
CA ASN A 3 37.64 22.92 -6.72
C ASN A 3 36.09 23.00 -6.80
N ILE A 4 35.56 23.47 -7.92
CA ILE A 4 34.11 23.48 -8.18
C ILE A 4 33.56 22.05 -8.23
N THR A 5 34.22 21.14 -8.94
CA THR A 5 33.82 19.73 -9.04
C THR A 5 33.88 19.04 -7.68
N LYS A 6 34.89 19.33 -6.85
CA LYS A 6 34.98 18.80 -5.48
C LYS A 6 33.84 19.31 -4.60
N TYR A 7 33.48 20.58 -4.72
CA TYR A 7 32.36 21.18 -3.99
C TYR A 7 31.03 20.51 -4.37
N PHE A 8 30.75 20.31 -5.66
CA PHE A 8 29.53 19.63 -6.09
C PHE A 8 29.49 18.15 -5.70
N ASN A 9 30.61 17.44 -5.80
CA ASN A 9 30.69 16.04 -5.33
C ASN A 9 30.47 15.92 -3.82
N TRP A 10 31.03 16.85 -3.04
CA TRP A 10 30.79 16.93 -1.59
C TRP A 10 29.31 17.26 -1.27
N LEU A 11 28.71 18.20 -2.00
CA LEU A 11 27.30 18.56 -1.85
C LEU A 11 26.36 17.37 -2.13
N GLN A 12 26.71 16.55 -3.12
CA GLN A 12 25.92 15.41 -3.57
C GLN A 12 25.99 14.22 -2.61
N LYS A 13 27.01 14.12 -1.75
CA LYS A 13 27.18 13.07 -0.72
C LYS A 13 26.96 11.63 -1.21
N ASN A 14 27.31 11.33 -2.47
CA ASN A 14 27.02 10.04 -3.12
C ASN A 14 25.53 9.67 -3.21
N ASN A 15 24.62 10.64 -3.07
CA ASN A 15 23.22 10.42 -3.42
C ASN A 15 23.14 10.03 -4.90
N PRO A 16 22.28 9.07 -5.26
CA PRO A 16 22.14 8.62 -6.62
C PRO A 16 21.83 9.81 -7.53
N VAL A 17 22.58 9.90 -8.62
CA VAL A 17 22.33 10.82 -9.72
C VAL A 17 22.26 10.02 -11.01
N GLY A 18 21.19 10.25 -11.75
CA GLY A 18 20.82 9.46 -12.92
C GLY A 18 19.46 9.88 -13.46
N GLU A 19 18.95 9.09 -14.40
CA GLU A 19 17.60 9.28 -14.93
C GLU A 19 16.57 9.16 -13.80
N VAL A 20 15.50 9.95 -13.90
CA VAL A 20 14.35 9.85 -13.00
C VAL A 20 13.83 8.40 -13.07
N GLU A 21 13.66 7.76 -11.92
CA GLU A 21 13.06 6.43 -11.87
C GLU A 21 11.69 6.46 -12.57
N LYS A 22 11.53 5.60 -13.58
CA LYS A 22 10.27 5.47 -14.30
C LYS A 22 9.32 4.65 -13.43
N TYR A 23 8.31 5.31 -12.89
CA TYR A 23 7.20 4.62 -12.24
C TYR A 23 6.46 3.73 -13.25
N PRO A 24 5.86 2.62 -12.81
CA PRO A 24 4.98 1.83 -13.66
C PRO A 24 3.84 2.70 -14.21
N GLU A 25 3.49 2.49 -15.46
CA GLU A 25 2.31 3.11 -16.05
C GLU A 25 1.05 2.50 -15.44
N ILE A 26 0.16 3.37 -14.94
CA ILE A 26 -1.13 3.00 -14.38
C ILE A 26 -2.25 3.82 -15.01
N ASP A 27 -3.43 3.23 -15.13
CA ASP A 27 -4.63 3.95 -15.52
C ASP A 27 -5.29 4.67 -14.31
N ALA A 28 -6.43 5.34 -14.55
CA ALA A 28 -7.19 6.02 -13.49
C ALA A 28 -7.75 5.07 -12.40
N ASN A 29 -7.68 3.76 -12.63
CA ASN A 29 -8.14 2.72 -11.73
C ASN A 29 -6.98 2.09 -10.94
N GLY A 30 -5.74 2.51 -11.21
CA GLY A 30 -4.53 1.89 -10.66
C GLY A 30 -4.13 0.59 -11.36
N GLU A 31 -4.79 0.20 -12.46
CA GLU A 31 -4.40 -0.99 -13.23
C GLU A 31 -3.17 -0.68 -14.08
N THR A 32 -2.19 -1.59 -14.07
CA THR A 32 -0.97 -1.45 -14.87
C THR A 32 -1.20 -1.80 -16.35
N SER A 33 -0.15 -1.70 -17.16
CA SER A 33 -0.15 -2.24 -18.53
C SER A 33 -0.37 -3.77 -18.59
N VAL A 34 -0.19 -4.49 -17.48
CA VAL A 34 -0.50 -5.91 -17.35
C VAL A 34 -1.86 -6.09 -16.66
N LYS A 35 -2.80 -6.72 -17.37
CA LYS A 35 -4.17 -6.90 -16.88
C LYS A 35 -4.24 -7.77 -15.63
N GLY A 36 -5.04 -7.33 -14.65
CA GLY A 36 -5.16 -7.97 -13.35
C GLY A 36 -4.05 -7.62 -12.36
N ILE A 37 -3.08 -6.77 -12.75
CA ILE A 37 -2.06 -6.24 -11.83
C ILE A 37 -2.37 -4.77 -11.55
N TYR A 38 -2.47 -4.45 -10.26
CA TYR A 38 -2.84 -3.13 -9.76
C TYR A 38 -1.77 -2.57 -8.83
N ILE A 39 -1.66 -1.25 -8.78
CA ILE A 39 -0.79 -0.51 -7.88
C ILE A 39 -1.65 0.36 -6.97
N VAL A 40 -1.34 0.30 -5.67
CA VAL A 40 -2.04 1.02 -4.60
C VAL A 40 -1.03 1.69 -3.67
N GLY A 41 -1.51 2.62 -2.84
CA GLY A 41 -0.66 3.34 -1.90
C GLY A 41 0.17 4.42 -2.57
N ASP A 42 1.34 4.70 -2.01
CA ASP A 42 2.17 5.87 -2.36
C ASP A 42 2.59 5.92 -3.83
N LEU A 43 2.73 4.75 -4.49
CA LEU A 43 3.09 4.66 -5.91
C LEU A 43 1.98 5.20 -6.84
N THR A 44 0.78 5.47 -6.32
CA THR A 44 -0.31 6.11 -7.08
C THR A 44 -0.17 7.65 -7.13
N GLY A 45 0.84 8.22 -6.47
CA GLY A 45 1.25 9.62 -6.63
C GLY A 45 0.93 10.54 -5.46
N ILE A 46 0.02 10.18 -4.55
CA ILE A 46 -0.29 10.96 -3.35
C ILE A 46 0.12 10.16 -2.10
N PRO A 47 1.25 10.49 -1.45
CA PRO A 47 1.79 9.71 -0.32
C PRO A 47 1.11 10.10 1.02
N LEU A 48 -0.23 10.08 1.04
CA LEU A 48 -1.02 10.33 2.25
C LEU A 48 -1.55 9.01 2.78
N LEU A 49 -1.24 8.68 4.03
CA LEU A 49 -1.59 7.40 4.66
C LEU A 49 -3.09 7.07 4.55
N LYS A 50 -3.96 8.07 4.74
CA LYS A 50 -5.42 7.92 4.64
C LYS A 50 -5.86 7.48 3.24
N LEU A 51 -5.33 8.15 2.21
CA LEU A 51 -5.62 7.84 0.80
C LEU A 51 -4.96 6.53 0.36
N ALA A 52 -3.77 6.22 0.89
CA ALA A 52 -3.11 4.95 0.64
C ALA A 52 -3.97 3.78 1.13
N ALA A 53 -4.46 3.84 2.37
CA ALA A 53 -5.38 2.84 2.91
C ALA A 53 -6.70 2.77 2.12
N GLU A 54 -7.25 3.91 1.68
CA GLU A 54 -8.45 3.89 0.84
C GLU A 54 -8.20 3.19 -0.51
N SER A 55 -7.09 3.51 -1.18
CA SER A 55 -6.76 2.97 -2.49
C SER A 55 -6.67 1.43 -2.48
N GLY A 56 -6.17 0.84 -1.40
CA GLY A 56 -6.14 -0.61 -1.21
C GLY A 56 -7.54 -1.22 -1.19
N LYS A 57 -8.44 -0.67 -0.38
CA LYS A 57 -9.84 -1.11 -0.28
C LYS A 57 -10.61 -0.90 -1.59
N GLU A 58 -10.46 0.26 -2.24
CA GLU A 58 -11.15 0.56 -3.49
C GLU A 58 -10.69 -0.36 -4.63
N THR A 59 -9.43 -0.76 -4.65
CA THR A 59 -8.90 -1.70 -5.64
C THR A 59 -9.54 -3.08 -5.52
N ILE A 60 -9.74 -3.60 -4.30
CA ILE A 60 -10.45 -4.87 -4.10
C ILE A 60 -11.90 -4.78 -4.61
N ASN A 61 -12.60 -3.70 -4.30
CA ASN A 61 -13.97 -3.48 -4.82
C ASN A 61 -14.01 -3.43 -6.34
N ARG A 62 -12.98 -2.84 -6.97
CA ARG A 62 -12.87 -2.80 -8.42
C ARG A 62 -12.64 -4.18 -9.03
N ILE A 63 -11.75 -4.98 -8.44
CA ILE A 63 -11.49 -6.35 -8.89
C ILE A 63 -12.77 -7.19 -8.78
N LEU A 64 -13.52 -7.04 -7.70
CA LEU A 64 -14.82 -7.71 -7.52
C LEU A 64 -15.87 -7.26 -8.55
N ALA A 65 -15.80 -6.02 -9.03
CA ALA A 65 -16.69 -5.52 -10.07
C ALA A 65 -16.29 -5.99 -11.48
N ASP A 66 -15.06 -6.45 -11.70
CA ASP A 66 -14.55 -6.90 -12.99
C ASP A 66 -15.19 -8.22 -13.45
N GLU A 67 -15.80 -8.21 -14.64
CA GLU A 67 -16.51 -9.36 -15.20
C GLU A 67 -15.59 -10.53 -15.58
N LYS A 68 -14.33 -10.26 -15.95
CA LYS A 68 -13.35 -11.32 -16.21
C LYS A 68 -12.95 -12.01 -14.91
N PHE A 69 -12.71 -11.24 -13.84
CA PHE A 69 -12.44 -11.80 -12.52
C PHE A 69 -13.59 -12.70 -12.05
N LYS A 70 -14.84 -12.21 -12.13
CA LYS A 70 -16.03 -13.01 -11.76
C LYS A 70 -16.09 -14.34 -12.54
N LYS A 71 -15.88 -14.30 -13.85
CA LYS A 71 -15.88 -15.51 -14.70
C LYS A 71 -14.75 -16.48 -14.37
N GLN A 72 -13.56 -15.97 -14.09
CA GLN A 72 -12.42 -16.80 -13.70
C GLN A 72 -12.65 -17.46 -12.35
N LYS A 73 -13.15 -16.70 -11.37
CA LYS A 73 -13.48 -17.20 -10.04
C LYS A 73 -14.56 -18.29 -10.07
N THR A 74 -15.59 -18.16 -10.91
CA THR A 74 -16.63 -19.19 -11.03
C THR A 74 -16.20 -20.41 -11.83
N SER A 75 -15.25 -20.25 -12.77
CA SER A 75 -14.78 -21.36 -13.62
C SER A 75 -13.64 -22.16 -12.99
N ASN A 76 -12.90 -21.56 -12.04
CA ASN A 76 -11.73 -22.17 -11.43
C ASN A 76 -12.10 -22.89 -10.12
N ASN A 77 -12.19 -24.22 -10.16
CA ASN A 77 -12.43 -25.04 -8.97
C ASN A 77 -11.14 -25.39 -8.21
N ASN A 78 -9.98 -24.88 -8.63
CA ASN A 78 -8.72 -25.20 -7.99
C ASN A 78 -8.57 -24.48 -6.63
N GLN A 79 -8.74 -25.25 -5.56
CA GLN A 79 -8.59 -24.80 -4.18
C GLN A 79 -7.17 -24.36 -3.81
N ASP A 80 -6.17 -24.54 -4.67
CA ASP A 80 -4.78 -24.12 -4.41
C ASP A 80 -4.48 -22.70 -4.94
N VAL A 81 -5.33 -22.15 -5.80
CA VAL A 81 -5.13 -20.81 -6.39
C VAL A 81 -5.72 -19.75 -5.47
N PHE A 82 -5.01 -18.65 -5.24
CA PHE A 82 -5.55 -17.48 -4.54
C PHE A 82 -6.38 -16.62 -5.49
N ASP A 83 -7.49 -16.05 -5.01
CA ASP A 83 -8.26 -15.02 -5.70
C ASP A 83 -7.41 -13.75 -5.87
N ILE A 84 -6.69 -13.37 -4.81
CA ILE A 84 -5.87 -12.14 -4.75
C ILE A 84 -4.54 -12.44 -4.08
N VAL A 85 -3.46 -11.88 -4.63
CA VAL A 85 -2.16 -11.80 -3.97
C VAL A 85 -1.84 -10.33 -3.73
N ILE A 86 -1.58 -9.97 -2.48
CA ILE A 86 -1.26 -8.60 -2.06
C ILE A 86 0.23 -8.55 -1.77
N ILE A 87 0.95 -7.62 -2.40
CA ILE A 87 2.40 -7.46 -2.21
C ILE A 87 2.64 -6.21 -1.36
N GLY A 88 3.18 -6.42 -0.17
CA GLY A 88 3.47 -5.40 0.84
C GLY A 88 2.38 -5.29 1.91
N ALA A 89 2.79 -5.27 3.17
CA ALA A 89 1.92 -5.11 4.35
C ALA A 89 2.04 -3.70 4.97
N GLY A 90 2.11 -2.68 4.12
CA GLY A 90 1.88 -1.28 4.51
C GLY A 90 0.38 -0.97 4.68
N PRO A 91 0.01 0.30 4.94
CA PRO A 91 -1.39 0.70 5.12
C PRO A 91 -2.30 0.30 3.96
N ALA A 92 -1.86 0.49 2.71
CA ALA A 92 -2.64 0.12 1.53
C ALA A 92 -2.85 -1.40 1.42
N GLY A 93 -1.80 -2.19 1.63
CA GLY A 93 -1.87 -3.65 1.55
C GLY A 93 -2.69 -4.28 2.68
N ILE A 94 -2.55 -3.77 3.91
CA ILE A 94 -3.38 -4.20 5.05
C ILE A 94 -4.85 -3.82 4.82
N ALA A 95 -5.14 -2.61 4.35
CA ALA A 95 -6.50 -2.21 4.00
C ALA A 95 -7.11 -3.09 2.90
N ALA A 96 -6.34 -3.42 1.86
CA ALA A 96 -6.75 -4.37 0.84
C ALA A 96 -7.01 -5.76 1.43
N GLY A 97 -6.18 -6.22 2.36
CA GLY A 97 -6.37 -7.51 3.05
C GLY A 97 -7.63 -7.54 3.91
N LEU A 98 -7.92 -6.46 4.64
CA LEU A 98 -9.16 -6.33 5.41
C LEU A 98 -10.40 -6.37 4.51
N GLU A 99 -10.37 -5.65 3.39
CA GLU A 99 -11.47 -5.68 2.42
C GLU A 99 -11.59 -7.06 1.76
N ALA A 100 -10.48 -7.69 1.37
CA ALA A 100 -10.49 -9.04 0.81
C ALA A 100 -11.08 -10.08 1.78
N GLN A 101 -10.74 -9.98 3.07
CA GLN A 101 -11.31 -10.82 4.12
C GLN A 101 -12.82 -10.59 4.28
N LYS A 102 -13.25 -9.32 4.29
CA LYS A 102 -14.67 -8.93 4.38
C LYS A 102 -15.51 -9.48 3.23
N GLN A 103 -14.90 -9.58 2.05
CA GLN A 103 -15.52 -10.08 0.82
C GLN A 103 -15.38 -11.61 0.66
N ASN A 104 -14.89 -12.31 1.69
CA ASN A 104 -14.64 -13.76 1.70
C ASN A 104 -13.79 -14.22 0.49
N LEU A 105 -12.78 -13.42 0.12
CA LEU A 105 -11.81 -13.79 -0.90
C LEU A 105 -10.75 -14.72 -0.30
N LYS A 106 -10.25 -15.65 -1.11
CA LYS A 106 -9.05 -16.42 -0.75
C LYS A 106 -7.82 -15.60 -1.15
N PHE A 107 -7.10 -15.03 -0.18
CA PHE A 107 -5.96 -14.16 -0.47
C PHE A 107 -4.75 -14.46 0.41
N ILE A 108 -3.61 -13.89 0.03
CA ILE A 108 -2.39 -13.87 0.83
C ILE A 108 -1.73 -12.49 0.72
N ILE A 109 -1.11 -12.02 1.80
CA ILE A 109 -0.27 -10.83 1.83
C ILE A 109 1.19 -11.28 1.94
N LEU A 110 2.02 -10.85 1.01
CA LEU A 110 3.45 -11.12 1.00
C LEU A 110 4.20 -9.88 1.50
N GLU A 111 4.91 -9.98 2.61
CA GLU A 111 5.70 -8.89 3.18
C GLU A 111 7.15 -9.31 3.37
N SER A 112 8.06 -8.58 2.71
CA SER A 112 9.49 -8.86 2.76
C SER A 112 10.13 -8.63 4.13
N THR A 113 9.53 -7.81 4.98
CA THR A 113 10.08 -7.35 6.26
C THR A 113 9.10 -7.53 7.43
N LYS A 114 8.43 -6.46 7.84
CA LYS A 114 7.43 -6.43 8.90
C LYS A 114 6.24 -5.61 8.41
N LYS A 115 5.04 -5.94 8.93
CA LYS A 115 3.87 -5.08 8.78
C LYS A 115 4.23 -3.63 9.14
N PHE A 116 3.74 -2.69 8.36
CA PHE A 116 3.94 -1.26 8.58
C PHE A 116 5.42 -0.81 8.67
N SER A 117 6.36 -1.54 8.05
CA SER A 117 7.81 -1.27 8.10
C SER A 117 8.17 0.20 7.84
N THR A 118 7.55 0.85 6.85
CA THR A 118 7.76 2.28 6.56
C THR A 118 7.44 3.17 7.75
N ILE A 119 6.31 2.92 8.43
CA ILE A 119 5.88 3.69 9.61
C ILE A 119 6.80 3.38 10.80
N ILE A 120 7.15 2.12 11.01
CA ILE A 120 8.10 1.68 12.05
C ILE A 120 9.45 2.41 11.91
N ASN A 121 9.87 2.69 10.68
CA ASN A 121 11.15 3.35 10.38
C ASN A 121 11.09 4.88 10.39
N PHE A 122 9.93 5.50 10.64
CA PHE A 122 9.88 6.94 10.86
C PHE A 122 10.70 7.35 12.10
N PRO A 123 11.25 8.59 12.14
CA PRO A 123 11.87 9.14 13.33
C PRO A 123 10.95 9.07 14.54
N LYS A 124 11.52 8.84 15.72
CA LYS A 124 10.80 8.82 17.00
C LYS A 124 10.02 10.13 17.17
N GLY A 125 8.74 10.04 17.54
CA GLY A 125 7.89 11.22 17.74
C GLY A 125 7.57 12.02 16.48
N LYS A 126 7.77 11.45 15.27
CA LYS A 126 7.37 12.09 14.02
C LYS A 126 5.87 12.42 14.07
N PRO A 127 5.46 13.68 13.88
CA PRO A 127 4.06 14.05 13.75
C PRO A 127 3.42 13.38 12.54
N ILE A 128 2.22 12.83 12.73
CA ILE A 128 1.38 12.25 11.70
C ILE A 128 0.14 13.12 11.58
N TYR A 129 -0.13 13.56 10.35
CA TYR A 129 -1.34 14.29 9.99
C TYR A 129 -2.16 13.43 9.03
N ALA A 130 -3.37 13.09 9.44
CA ALA A 130 -4.34 12.30 8.71
C ALA A 130 -5.07 13.20 7.70
N GLU A 131 -4.35 13.73 6.72
CA GLU A 131 -4.92 14.50 5.62
C GLU A 131 -5.51 13.61 4.52
N PRO A 132 -6.51 14.10 3.75
CA PRO A 132 -7.25 15.34 3.96
C PRO A 132 -8.22 15.26 5.15
N THR A 133 -8.40 16.35 5.88
CA THR A 133 -9.30 16.41 7.06
C THR A 133 -10.78 16.28 6.71
N ASP A 134 -11.20 16.81 5.56
CA ASP A 134 -12.56 16.77 5.03
C ASP A 134 -12.91 15.43 4.33
N TYR A 135 -11.94 14.53 4.23
CA TYR A 135 -12.13 13.23 3.62
C TYR A 135 -12.62 12.19 4.62
N GLU A 136 -13.85 11.71 4.42
CA GLU A 136 -14.39 10.57 5.15
C GLU A 136 -13.82 9.26 4.60
N GLN A 137 -12.93 8.64 5.38
CA GLN A 137 -12.28 7.39 5.01
C GLN A 137 -13.27 6.22 5.11
N LYS A 138 -13.37 5.41 4.05
CA LYS A 138 -14.26 4.23 4.00
C LYS A 138 -13.52 2.92 4.21
N SER A 139 -12.20 2.89 4.01
CA SER A 139 -11.35 1.77 4.41
C SER A 139 -11.56 1.41 5.89
N ASP A 140 -11.55 0.12 6.20
CA ASP A 140 -11.68 -0.38 7.58
C ASP A 140 -10.38 -0.10 8.39
N LEU A 141 -9.25 0.16 7.73
CA LEU A 141 -8.01 0.62 8.39
C LEU A 141 -8.03 2.14 8.55
N LYS A 142 -8.41 2.62 9.73
CA LYS A 142 -8.52 4.04 10.05
C LYS A 142 -7.17 4.66 10.35
N ILE A 143 -6.94 5.85 9.79
CA ILE A 143 -5.75 6.68 10.04
C ILE A 143 -6.17 7.94 10.79
N SER A 144 -5.59 8.14 11.97
CA SER A 144 -5.84 9.29 12.86
C SER A 144 -4.59 10.15 13.01
N ASP A 145 -4.78 11.41 13.42
CA ASP A 145 -3.68 12.30 13.79
C ASP A 145 -2.95 11.78 15.02
N GLY A 146 -1.65 12.08 15.13
CA GLY A 146 -0.88 11.75 16.31
C GLY A 146 0.62 11.80 16.06
N ILE A 147 1.34 10.87 16.69
CA ILE A 147 2.75 10.61 16.41
C ILE A 147 2.91 9.20 15.88
N LYS A 148 4.08 8.92 15.31
CA LYS A 148 4.46 7.58 14.84
C LYS A 148 4.04 6.46 15.81
N GLU A 149 4.37 6.59 17.08
CA GLU A 149 4.15 5.55 18.09
C GLU A 149 2.65 5.30 18.31
N SER A 150 1.86 6.36 18.51
CA SER A 150 0.41 6.25 18.70
C SER A 150 -0.30 5.69 17.46
N LEU A 151 0.13 6.11 16.26
CA LEU A 151 -0.38 5.57 15.01
C LEU A 151 -0.10 4.07 14.91
N LEU A 152 1.12 3.62 15.22
CA LEU A 152 1.48 2.22 15.11
C LEU A 152 0.69 1.35 16.09
N GLU A 153 0.50 1.81 17.33
CA GLU A 153 -0.34 1.14 18.33
C GLU A 153 -1.79 1.02 17.85
N GLU A 154 -2.36 2.10 17.29
CA GLU A 154 -3.71 2.12 16.75
C GLU A 154 -3.88 1.14 15.57
N LEU A 155 -2.93 1.15 14.63
CA LEU A 155 -2.95 0.27 13.46
C LEU A 155 -2.87 -1.21 13.85
N GLU A 156 -1.99 -1.56 14.80
CA GLU A 156 -1.87 -2.94 15.29
C GLU A 156 -3.14 -3.35 16.06
N SER A 157 -3.70 -2.47 16.88
CA SER A 157 -4.95 -2.74 17.61
C SER A 157 -6.13 -3.03 16.66
N GLN A 158 -6.25 -2.26 15.58
CA GLN A 158 -7.32 -2.46 14.57
C GLN A 158 -7.26 -3.82 13.87
N ILE A 159 -6.07 -4.41 13.75
CA ILE A 159 -5.86 -5.69 13.07
C ILE A 159 -5.61 -6.86 14.01
N GLN A 160 -5.54 -6.65 15.33
CA GLN A 160 -5.20 -7.67 16.31
C GLN A 160 -6.14 -8.89 16.25
N ASP A 161 -7.45 -8.64 16.12
CA ASP A 161 -8.47 -9.70 16.03
C ASP A 161 -8.74 -10.15 14.58
N LYS A 162 -7.97 -9.62 13.62
CA LYS A 162 -8.11 -9.92 12.20
C LYS A 162 -7.05 -10.96 11.82
N HIS A 163 -7.52 -12.13 11.40
CA HIS A 163 -6.64 -13.24 11.02
C HIS A 163 -6.15 -13.09 9.57
N LEU A 164 -5.41 -12.01 9.30
CA LEU A 164 -4.87 -11.74 7.97
C LEU A 164 -3.72 -12.72 7.64
N PRO A 165 -3.75 -13.42 6.50
CA PRO A 165 -2.69 -14.35 6.09
C PRO A 165 -1.49 -13.56 5.54
N ILE A 166 -0.54 -13.22 6.41
CA ILE A 166 0.67 -12.45 6.08
C ILE A 166 1.89 -13.36 6.21
N THR A 167 2.72 -13.44 5.17
CA THR A 167 3.97 -14.24 5.15
C THR A 167 5.15 -13.46 4.61
#